data_AF-A0A316EE21-F1
#
_entry.id   AF-A0A316EE21-F1
#
_cell.length_a   1.000
_cell.length_b   1.000
_cell.length_c   1.000
_cell.angle_alpha   90.00
_cell.angle_beta   90.00
_cell.angle_gamma   90.00
#
_symmetry.space_group_name_H-M   'P 1'
#
loop_
_entity.id
_entity.type
_entity.pdbx_description
1 polymer ?
#
loop_
_entity_poly.entity_id
_entity_poly.type
_entity_poly.pdbx_seq_one_letter_code
_entity_poly.pdbx_strand_id
1 'polypeptide(L)'
;MVKILISLLITLSCFKGYSQSNFENTYKKVKSFYITNAVGQKHSTFFVNKADNIIEIADYQIPIFEVKCEYERSERGYHWVEFNCFTGNCIYRNKSDKPLSGFGIKFKSKEDCYTFINLISDLKDIM
;
A
#
# COMPACT_ATOMS: atom_id res chain seq x y z
N MET A 1 15.92 38.70 -40.39
CA MET A 1 14.88 37.70 -40.03
C MET A 1 15.41 36.72 -38.98
N VAL A 2 15.85 37.21 -37.81
CA VAL A 2 16.50 36.37 -36.76
C VAL A 2 15.81 36.52 -35.40
N LYS A 3 14.85 37.44 -35.26
CA LYS A 3 14.23 37.79 -33.98
C LYS A 3 13.01 36.93 -33.58
N ILE A 4 12.51 36.08 -34.48
CA ILE A 4 11.30 35.28 -34.23
C ILE A 4 11.65 33.86 -33.73
N LEU A 5 12.89 33.38 -33.96
CA LEU A 5 13.26 32.00 -33.61
C LEU A 5 13.60 31.79 -32.13
N ILE A 6 13.92 32.85 -31.38
CA ILE A 6 14.39 32.72 -29.99
C ILE A 6 13.21 32.61 -29.00
N SER A 7 12.04 33.15 -29.37
CA SER A 7 10.85 33.10 -28.49
C SER A 7 10.16 31.73 -28.48
N LEU A 8 10.48 30.81 -29.39
CA LEU A 8 9.90 29.47 -29.44
C LEU A 8 10.66 28.43 -28.62
N LEU A 9 11.89 28.72 -28.17
CA LEU A 9 12.71 27.80 -27.38
C LEU A 9 12.52 27.94 -25.86
N ILE A 10 11.85 28.99 -25.39
CA ILE A 10 11.68 29.23 -23.94
C ILE A 10 10.45 28.49 -23.38
N THR A 11 9.51 28.06 -24.23
CA THR A 11 8.31 27.33 -23.77
C THR A 11 8.54 25.83 -23.54
N LEU A 12 9.69 25.27 -23.93
CA LEU A 12 10.01 23.85 -23.70
C LEU A 12 10.77 23.57 -22.39
N SER A 13 11.27 24.60 -21.69
CA SER A 13 12.06 24.41 -20.47
C SER A 13 11.21 24.26 -19.19
N CYS A 14 9.90 24.49 -19.29
CA CYS A 14 8.96 24.41 -18.16
C CYS A 14 8.18 23.10 -18.09
N PHE A 15 8.69 22.01 -18.68
CA PHE A 15 8.13 20.67 -18.44
C PHE A 15 8.47 20.21 -17.02
N LYS A 16 7.70 20.74 -16.09
CA LYS A 16 7.03 20.06 -14.99
C LYS A 16 7.80 18.84 -14.49
N GLY A 17 8.65 19.07 -13.48
CA GLY A 17 8.86 18.04 -12.48
C GLY A 17 7.47 17.62 -11.98
N TYR A 18 7.05 16.40 -12.34
CA TYR A 18 5.82 15.81 -11.84
C TYR A 18 5.95 15.75 -10.32
N SER A 19 5.38 16.73 -9.61
CA SER A 19 5.22 16.66 -8.16
C SER A 19 4.31 15.48 -7.89
N GLN A 20 4.89 14.32 -7.60
CA GLN A 20 4.15 13.18 -7.11
C GLN A 20 3.56 13.59 -5.77
N SER A 21 2.24 13.42 -5.63
CA SER A 21 1.56 13.73 -4.37
C SER A 21 2.18 12.89 -3.24
N ASN A 22 2.07 13.38 -2.00
CA ASN A 22 2.55 12.63 -0.84
C ASN A 22 1.95 11.21 -0.81
N PHE A 23 0.68 11.08 -1.20
CA PHE A 23 0.00 9.80 -1.38
C PHE A 23 0.72 8.87 -2.36
N GLU A 24 1.01 9.33 -3.58
CA GLU A 24 1.66 8.48 -4.60
C GLU A 24 3.04 7.98 -4.15
N ASN A 25 3.80 8.82 -3.44
CA ASN A 25 5.10 8.44 -2.89
C ASN A 25 4.96 7.38 -1.80
N THR A 26 4.05 7.58 -0.84
CA THR A 26 3.82 6.62 0.24
C THR A 26 3.25 5.30 -0.29
N TYR A 27 2.25 5.35 -1.18
CA TYR A 27 1.72 4.17 -1.86
C TYR A 27 2.82 3.36 -2.55
N LYS A 28 3.70 4.01 -3.32
CA LYS A 28 4.82 3.33 -3.99
C LYS A 28 5.78 2.70 -3.00
N LYS A 29 6.08 3.35 -1.88
CA LYS A 29 6.93 2.78 -0.81
C LYS A 29 6.30 1.53 -0.22
N VAL A 30 5.02 1.61 0.19
CA VAL A 30 4.28 0.47 0.77
C VAL A 30 4.25 -0.71 -0.21
N LYS A 31 3.86 -0.44 -1.46
CA LYS A 31 3.79 -1.45 -2.52
C LYS A 31 5.14 -2.11 -2.79
N SER A 32 6.20 -1.32 -2.93
CA SER A 32 7.54 -1.83 -3.20
C SER A 32 8.07 -2.65 -2.04
N PHE A 33 7.84 -2.20 -0.80
CA PHE A 33 8.21 -2.93 0.41
C PHE A 33 7.49 -4.28 0.48
N TYR A 34 6.18 -4.27 0.30
CA TYR A 34 5.35 -5.48 0.32
C TYR A 34 5.81 -6.51 -0.72
N ILE A 35 5.95 -6.11 -1.99
CA ILE A 35 6.38 -7.03 -3.07
C ILE A 35 7.77 -7.62 -2.81
N THR A 36 8.66 -6.86 -2.19
CA THR A 36 10.05 -7.26 -1.95
C THR A 36 10.19 -8.17 -0.73
N ASN A 37 9.51 -7.84 0.37
CA ASN A 37 9.77 -8.44 1.68
C ASN A 37 8.69 -9.42 2.15
N ALA A 38 7.46 -9.33 1.65
CA ALA A 38 6.42 -10.27 2.02
C ALA A 38 6.64 -11.65 1.36
N VAL A 39 6.57 -12.70 2.18
CA VAL A 39 6.88 -14.07 1.78
C VAL A 39 5.80 -14.60 0.85
N GLY A 40 6.19 -15.04 -0.35
CA GLY A 40 5.28 -15.61 -1.34
C GLY A 40 4.52 -14.58 -2.17
N GLN A 41 4.83 -13.28 -2.05
CA GLN A 41 4.00 -12.19 -2.58
C GLN A 41 4.61 -11.45 -3.78
N LYS A 42 5.72 -11.93 -4.35
CA LYS A 42 6.43 -11.29 -5.48
C LYS A 42 5.56 -10.99 -6.72
N HIS A 43 4.44 -11.68 -6.87
CA HIS A 43 3.48 -11.50 -7.97
C HIS A 43 2.07 -11.11 -7.51
N SER A 44 1.91 -10.75 -6.24
CA SER A 44 0.59 -10.44 -5.69
C SER A 44 0.18 -9.00 -5.97
N THR A 45 -1.13 -8.79 -6.02
CA THR A 45 -1.71 -7.46 -6.18
C THR A 45 -1.51 -6.65 -4.90
N PHE A 46 -1.12 -5.38 -5.09
CA PHE A 46 -1.21 -4.34 -4.08
C PHE A 46 -1.79 -3.10 -4.75
N PHE A 47 -2.98 -2.71 -4.32
CA PHE A 47 -3.75 -1.60 -4.88
C PHE A 47 -4.44 -0.83 -3.74
N VAL A 48 -4.70 0.46 -3.95
CA VAL A 48 -5.38 1.31 -2.97
C VAL A 48 -6.52 2.04 -3.69
N ASN A 49 -7.74 1.81 -3.23
CA ASN A 49 -8.89 2.61 -3.59
C ASN A 49 -9.09 3.71 -2.54
N LYS A 50 -8.67 4.93 -2.90
CA LYS A 50 -8.75 6.08 -2.00
C LYS A 50 -10.19 6.54 -1.74
N ALA A 51 -11.09 6.41 -2.71
CA ALA A 51 -12.47 6.86 -2.54
C ALA A 51 -13.21 6.03 -1.48
N ASP A 52 -12.94 4.72 -1.46
CA ASP A 52 -13.60 3.77 -0.56
C ASP A 52 -12.76 3.41 0.68
N ASN A 53 -11.56 3.98 0.82
CA ASN A 53 -10.61 3.66 1.88
C ASN A 53 -10.24 2.17 1.98
N ILE A 54 -10.11 1.52 0.83
CA ILE A 54 -9.81 0.09 0.73
C ILE A 54 -8.39 -0.12 0.23
N ILE A 55 -7.65 -1.00 0.90
CA ILE A 55 -6.40 -1.57 0.38
C ILE A 55 -6.71 -2.98 -0.14
N GLU A 56 -6.32 -3.27 -1.37
CA GLU A 56 -6.35 -4.63 -1.90
C GLU A 56 -4.98 -5.28 -1.83
N ILE A 57 -4.89 -6.45 -1.17
CA ILE A 57 -3.67 -7.24 -1.01
C ILE A 57 -3.93 -8.70 -1.35
N ALA A 58 -3.27 -9.27 -2.36
CA ALA A 58 -3.38 -10.69 -2.72
C ALA A 58 -4.83 -11.20 -2.83
N ASP A 59 -5.71 -10.40 -3.45
CA ASP A 59 -7.16 -10.58 -3.61
C ASP A 59 -8.04 -10.25 -2.39
N TYR A 60 -7.50 -9.68 -1.31
CA TYR A 60 -8.28 -9.26 -0.15
C TYR A 60 -8.52 -7.75 -0.15
N GLN A 61 -9.77 -7.33 -0.07
CA GLN A 61 -10.20 -5.97 0.16
C GLN A 61 -10.27 -5.70 1.67
N ILE A 62 -9.45 -4.75 2.11
CA ILE A 62 -9.25 -4.43 3.53
C ILE A 62 -9.68 -2.97 3.75
N PRO A 63 -10.81 -2.71 4.45
CA PRO A 63 -11.22 -1.36 4.82
C PRO A 63 -10.30 -0.80 5.92
N ILE A 64 -9.36 0.08 5.55
CA ILE A 64 -8.18 0.39 6.39
C ILE A 64 -8.52 1.10 7.71
N PHE A 65 -9.67 1.76 7.78
CA PHE A 65 -10.18 2.42 8.99
C PHE A 65 -11.00 1.49 9.89
N GLU A 66 -11.38 0.30 9.44
CA GLU A 66 -12.17 -0.68 10.21
C GLU A 66 -11.31 -1.83 10.75
N VAL A 67 -10.01 -1.80 10.47
CA VAL A 67 -9.05 -2.82 10.90
C VAL A 67 -7.95 -2.23 11.77
N LYS A 68 -7.45 -3.07 12.67
CA LYS A 68 -6.18 -2.91 13.36
C LYS A 68 -5.11 -3.68 12.59
N CYS A 69 -4.02 -3.01 12.23
CA CYS A 69 -2.85 -3.63 11.62
C CYS A 69 -1.77 -3.80 12.69
N GLU A 70 -1.46 -5.03 13.08
CA GLU A 70 -0.50 -5.27 14.16
C GLU A 70 0.36 -6.52 13.97
N TYR A 71 1.48 -6.55 14.69
CA TYR A 71 2.30 -7.74 14.79
C TYR A 71 1.62 -8.74 15.71
N GLU A 72 1.38 -9.96 15.24
CA GLU A 72 0.67 -10.96 16.04
C GLU A 72 1.62 -12.03 16.60
N ARG A 73 2.27 -12.78 15.72
CA ARG A 73 3.03 -13.97 16.14
C ARG A 73 4.24 -14.25 15.25
N SER A 74 5.16 -15.04 15.80
CA SER A 74 6.19 -15.72 15.04
C SER A 74 5.91 -17.20 14.98
N GLU A 75 6.00 -17.80 13.80
CA GLU A 75 5.81 -19.23 13.60
C GLU A 75 6.81 -19.76 12.55
N ARG A 76 7.52 -20.85 12.87
CA ARG A 76 8.42 -21.57 11.95
C ARG A 76 9.44 -20.65 11.26
N GLY A 77 10.02 -19.71 11.99
CA GLY A 77 11.03 -18.77 11.46
C GLY A 77 10.46 -17.63 10.62
N TYR A 78 9.16 -17.36 10.74
CA TYR A 78 8.49 -16.26 10.06
C TYR A 78 7.68 -15.43 11.04
N HIS A 79 7.32 -14.23 10.60
CA HIS A 79 6.63 -13.23 11.39
C HIS A 79 5.38 -12.76 10.66
N TRP A 80 4.31 -12.52 11.41
CA TRP A 80 3.00 -12.18 10.85
C TRP A 80 2.57 -10.78 11.25
N VAL A 81 2.13 -10.02 10.25
CA VAL A 81 1.29 -8.83 10.44
C VAL A 81 -0.13 -9.24 10.14
N GLU A 82 -1.05 -9.04 11.08
CA GLU A 82 -2.47 -9.33 10.89
C GLU A 82 -3.28 -8.02 10.82
N PHE A 83 -4.18 -7.96 9.85
CA PHE A 83 -5.25 -6.97 9.76
C PHE A 83 -6.48 -7.60 10.42
N ASN A 84 -6.86 -7.10 11.59
CA ASN A 84 -7.97 -7.62 12.38
C ASN A 84 -9.11 -6.59 12.42
N CYS A 85 -10.33 -7.00 12.05
CA CYS A 85 -11.50 -6.13 12.11
C CYS A 85 -11.78 -5.69 13.55
N PHE A 86 -12.08 -4.41 13.76
CA PHE A 86 -12.48 -3.91 15.08
C PHE A 86 -13.78 -4.56 15.57
N THR A 87 -14.72 -4.79 14.64
CA THR A 87 -16.02 -5.39 14.92
C THR A 87 -16.40 -6.41 13.85
N GLY A 88 -16.70 -7.65 14.27
CA GLY A 88 -17.23 -8.68 13.37
C GLY A 88 -16.31 -9.00 12.20
N ASN A 89 -16.88 -9.07 11.00
CA ASN A 89 -16.20 -9.42 9.77
C ASN A 89 -16.30 -8.28 8.77
N CYS A 90 -15.16 -7.78 8.29
CA CYS A 90 -15.07 -6.57 7.46
C CYS A 90 -14.14 -6.75 6.25
N ILE A 91 -13.35 -7.82 6.20
CA ILE A 91 -12.40 -8.09 5.11
C ILE A 91 -13.05 -9.01 4.09
N TYR A 92 -12.97 -8.67 2.81
CA TYR A 92 -13.57 -9.45 1.73
C TYR A 92 -12.49 -10.03 0.83
N ARG A 93 -12.64 -11.29 0.42
CA ARG A 93 -11.80 -11.85 -0.65
C ARG A 93 -12.54 -11.66 -1.97
N ASN A 94 -11.87 -11.10 -2.98
CA ASN A 94 -12.40 -10.97 -4.33
C ASN A 94 -12.93 -12.36 -4.78
N LYS A 95 -14.20 -12.42 -5.19
CA LYS A 95 -14.95 -13.64 -5.59
C LYS A 95 -15.48 -14.52 -4.45
N SER A 96 -15.40 -14.08 -3.19
CA SER A 96 -16.05 -14.75 -2.05
C SER A 96 -17.10 -13.83 -1.43
N ASP A 97 -18.29 -14.37 -1.16
CA ASP A 97 -19.37 -13.61 -0.51
C ASP A 97 -19.25 -13.55 1.02
N LYS A 98 -18.34 -14.35 1.60
CA LYS A 98 -18.17 -14.41 3.06
C LYS A 98 -17.08 -13.46 3.54
N PRO A 99 -17.41 -12.47 4.40
CA PRO A 99 -16.41 -11.61 5.01
C PRO A 99 -15.63 -12.37 6.09
N LEU A 100 -14.40 -11.92 6.31
CA LEU A 100 -13.45 -12.45 7.28
C LEU A 100 -13.22 -11.44 8.41
N SER A 101 -12.90 -11.97 9.60
CA SER A 101 -12.50 -11.16 10.75
C SER A 101 -11.04 -10.73 10.70
N GLY A 102 -10.20 -11.41 9.89
CA GLY A 102 -8.78 -11.12 9.83
C GLY A 102 -8.09 -11.61 8.54
N PHE A 103 -6.93 -11.00 8.24
CA PHE A 103 -6.04 -11.36 7.14
C PHE A 103 -4.57 -11.17 7.53
N GLY A 104 -3.75 -12.21 7.35
CA GLY A 104 -2.35 -12.21 7.76
C GLY A 104 -1.37 -12.15 6.58
N ILE A 105 -0.36 -11.29 6.70
CA ILE A 105 0.79 -11.20 5.79
C ILE A 105 2.06 -11.65 6.51
N LYS A 106 2.83 -12.47 5.81
CA LYS A 106 4.02 -13.13 6.34
C LYS A 106 5.30 -12.43 5.90
N PHE A 107 6.23 -12.23 6.84
CA PHE A 107 7.55 -11.63 6.64
C PHE A 107 8.65 -12.53 7.21
N LYS A 108 9.89 -12.30 6.77
CA LYS A 108 11.07 -13.06 7.25
C LYS A 108 11.61 -12.55 8.59
N SER A 109 11.39 -11.29 8.92
CA SER A 109 11.89 -10.69 10.16
C SER A 109 10.81 -9.90 10.90
N LYS A 110 11.00 -9.75 12.21
CA LYS A 110 10.15 -8.90 13.04
C LYS A 110 10.26 -7.41 12.65
N GLU A 111 11.46 -6.99 12.23
CA GLU A 111 11.72 -5.63 11.76
C GLU A 111 10.91 -5.30 10.51
N ASP A 112 10.84 -6.25 9.56
CA ASP A 112 10.02 -6.08 8.35
C ASP A 112 8.54 -5.90 8.70
N CYS A 113 8.03 -6.63 9.70
CA CYS A 113 6.65 -6.47 10.16
C CYS A 113 6.39 -5.05 10.66
N TYR A 114 7.24 -4.52 11.55
CA TYR A 114 7.05 -3.17 12.06
C TYR A 114 7.24 -2.11 10.99
N THR A 115 8.19 -2.30 10.07
CA THR A 115 8.36 -1.41 8.92
C THR A 115 7.10 -1.37 8.07
N PHE A 116 6.49 -2.53 7.79
CA PHE A 116 5.24 -2.61 7.06
C PHE A 116 4.07 -1.96 7.81
N ILE A 117 3.93 -2.21 9.11
CA ILE A 117 2.88 -1.59 9.96
C ILE A 117 3.00 -0.06 9.92
N ASN A 118 4.21 0.49 10.07
CA ASN A 118 4.44 1.93 10.02
C ASN A 118 4.09 2.51 8.65
N LEU A 119 4.50 1.84 7.55
CA LEU A 119 4.16 2.26 6.19
C LEU A 119 2.64 2.26 5.95
N ILE A 120 1.93 1.27 6.50
CA ILE A 120 0.47 1.21 6.44
C ILE A 120 -0.16 2.36 7.26
N SER A 121 0.39 2.69 8.43
CA SER A 121 -0.05 3.84 9.22
C SER A 121 0.15 5.16 8.46
N ASP A 122 1.34 5.37 7.88
CA ASP A 122 1.65 6.56 7.08
C ASP A 122 0.70 6.70 5.89
N LEU A 123 0.35 5.57 5.25
CA LEU A 123 -0.60 5.56 4.14
C LEU A 123 -2.02 5.90 4.63
N LYS A 124 -2.43 5.38 5.78
CA LYS A 124 -3.74 5.63 6.39
C LYS A 124 -3.93 7.11 6.74
N ASP A 125 -2.87 7.79 7.21
CA ASP A 125 -2.94 9.20 7.64
C ASP A 125 -3.14 10.18 6.47
N ILE A 126 -2.87 9.76 5.24
CA ILE A 126 -2.94 10.60 4.03
C ILE A 126 -4.01 10.13 3.03
N MET A 127 -4.72 9.05 3.37
CA MET A 127 -5.93 8.60 2.68
C MET A 127 -7.10 9.48 3.12
#